data_AF-A0A1S3P0J6-F1
#
_entry.id   AF-A0A1S3P0J6-F1
#
_cell.length_a   1.000
_cell.length_b   1.000
_cell.length_c   1.000
_cell.angle_alpha   90.00
_cell.angle_beta   90.00
_cell.angle_gamma   90.00
#
_symmetry.space_group_name_H-M   'P 1'
#
loop_
_entity.id
_entity.type
_entity.pdbx_description
1 polymer ?
#
loop_
_entity_poly.entity_id
_entity_poly.type
_entity_poly.pdbx_seq_one_letter_code
_entity_poly.pdbx_strand_id
1 'polypeptide(L)'
;MGNTCWELYCLEHGIQPDGQMPSDKPTGNLDDSFTTFFSATGTGKYVPRAIFVDLEPTVIDEVRTGTYRQLFHPEQLISGKEDAANNYARGHYTIGKEIIDSVLDRIRKLVRMLEE
;
A
#
# COMPACT_ATOMS: atom_id res chain seq x y z
N MET A 1 -1.78 -7.94 -9.66
CA MET A 1 -2.84 -8.37 -8.72
C MET A 1 -3.11 -7.32 -7.65
N GLY A 2 -2.16 -7.01 -6.76
CA GLY A 2 -2.40 -6.03 -5.67
C GLY A 2 -2.90 -4.66 -6.15
N ASN A 3 -2.29 -4.09 -7.19
CA ASN A 3 -2.71 -2.80 -7.75
C ASN A 3 -4.18 -2.81 -8.20
N THR A 4 -4.59 -3.85 -8.94
CA THR A 4 -5.97 -4.02 -9.43
C THR A 4 -6.97 -4.20 -8.29
N CYS A 5 -6.59 -4.91 -7.21
CA CYS A 5 -7.46 -5.05 -6.04
C CYS A 5 -7.72 -3.70 -5.37
N TRP A 6 -6.69 -2.87 -5.22
CA TRP A 6 -6.85 -1.54 -4.61
C TRP A 6 -7.60 -0.56 -5.52
N GLU A 7 -7.43 -0.66 -6.83
CA GLU A 7 -8.25 0.07 -7.80
C GLU A 7 -9.74 -0.26 -7.62
N LEU A 8 -10.09 -1.54 -7.51
CA LEU A 8 -11.47 -1.97 -7.29
C LEU A 8 -12.00 -1.48 -5.93
N TYR A 9 -11.23 -1.60 -4.84
CA TYR A 9 -11.64 -1.10 -3.52
C TYR A 9 -11.86 0.41 -3.53
N CYS A 10 -11.03 1.16 -4.25
CA CYS A 10 -11.24 2.60 -4.42
C CYS A 10 -12.56 2.89 -5.14
N LEU A 11 -12.88 2.15 -6.20
CA LEU A 11 -14.15 2.29 -6.93
C LEU A 11 -15.36 1.93 -6.06
N GLU A 12 -15.31 0.82 -5.32
CA GLU A 12 -16.38 0.37 -4.42
C GLU A 12 -16.67 1.39 -3.32
N HIS A 13 -15.62 1.99 -2.75
CA HIS A 13 -15.75 2.95 -1.66
C HIS A 13 -15.87 4.40 -2.14
N GLY A 14 -15.71 4.68 -3.43
CA GLY A 14 -15.76 6.04 -3.99
C GLY A 14 -14.56 6.91 -3.60
N ILE A 15 -13.40 6.27 -3.38
CA ILE A 15 -12.12 6.92 -3.12
C ILE A 15 -11.45 7.22 -4.47
N GLN A 16 -11.06 8.46 -4.67
CA GLN A 16 -10.38 8.91 -5.88
C GLN A 16 -8.93 8.43 -5.90
N PRO A 17 -8.25 8.43 -7.07
CA PRO A 17 -6.86 7.98 -7.17
C PRO A 17 -5.84 8.77 -6.32
N ASP A 18 -6.19 9.97 -5.88
CA ASP A 18 -5.42 10.81 -4.95
C ASP A 18 -5.72 10.53 -3.47
N GLY A 19 -6.66 9.61 -3.20
CA GLY A 19 -7.14 9.23 -1.89
C GLY A 19 -8.25 10.15 -1.34
N GLN A 20 -8.73 11.12 -2.10
CA GLN A 20 -9.84 11.99 -1.67
C GLN A 20 -11.18 11.28 -1.85
N MET A 21 -12.15 11.59 -0.99
CA MET A 21 -13.51 11.10 -1.11
C MET A 21 -14.46 12.29 -1.33
N PRO A 22 -15.20 12.35 -2.45
CA PRO A 22 -16.12 13.45 -2.73
C PRO A 22 -17.18 13.57 -1.62
N SER A 23 -17.48 14.80 -1.21
CA SER A 23 -18.27 15.17 -0.02
C SER A 23 -19.76 14.77 -0.04
N ASP A 24 -20.23 14.06 -1.07
CA ASP A 24 -21.65 13.74 -1.25
C ASP A 24 -22.09 12.45 -0.54
N LYS A 25 -21.17 11.72 0.12
CA LYS A 25 -21.57 10.65 1.04
C LYS A 25 -21.77 11.25 2.44
N PRO A 26 -22.95 11.08 3.06
CA PRO A 26 -23.21 11.62 4.39
C PRO A 26 -22.20 11.06 5.37
N THR A 27 -21.28 11.92 5.81
CA THR A 27 -20.39 11.70 6.96
C THR A 27 -21.27 11.34 8.15
N GLY A 28 -21.33 10.05 8.47
CA GLY A 28 -21.98 9.55 9.69
C GLY A 28 -23.07 8.49 9.54
N ASN A 29 -23.32 7.89 8.36
CA ASN A 29 -24.35 6.81 8.28
C ASN A 29 -24.11 5.67 7.26
N LEU A 30 -22.96 5.65 6.57
CA LEU A 30 -22.58 4.56 5.67
C LEU A 30 -21.33 3.89 6.25
N ASP A 31 -21.55 2.80 6.97
CA ASP A 31 -20.60 1.74 7.32
C ASP A 31 -19.11 2.11 7.14
N ASP A 32 -18.50 2.65 8.19
CA ASP A 32 -17.05 2.92 8.29
C ASP A 32 -16.20 1.63 8.21
N SER A 33 -16.77 0.49 7.80
CA SER A 33 -16.09 -0.79 7.64
C SER A 33 -14.88 -0.72 6.72
N PHE A 34 -14.87 0.22 5.74
CA PHE A 34 -13.72 0.43 4.86
C PHE A 34 -12.48 1.01 5.58
N THR A 35 -12.65 1.64 6.75
CA THR A 35 -11.53 2.09 7.62
C THR A 35 -10.67 0.93 8.14
N THR A 36 -11.19 -0.31 8.07
CA THR A 36 -10.41 -1.53 8.25
C THR A 36 -9.26 -1.63 7.24
N PHE A 37 -9.49 -1.17 6.00
CA PHE A 37 -8.53 -1.23 4.90
C PHE A 37 -7.83 0.10 4.62
N PHE A 38 -8.42 1.24 5.01
CA PHE A 38 -7.87 2.57 4.78
C PHE A 38 -7.60 3.32 6.09
N SER A 39 -6.50 4.07 6.13
CA SER A 39 -6.21 5.04 7.20
C SER A 39 -6.63 6.43 6.74
N ALA A 40 -7.42 7.13 7.53
CA ALA A 40 -7.74 8.53 7.27
C ALA A 40 -6.60 9.42 7.77
N THR A 41 -6.14 10.33 6.93
CA THR A 41 -5.20 11.37 7.30
C THR A 41 -5.95 12.64 7.73
N GLY A 42 -5.33 13.50 8.54
CA GLY A 42 -5.93 14.76 8.97
C GLY A 42 -6.31 15.72 7.83
N THR A 43 -5.83 15.48 6.61
CA THR A 43 -6.16 16.25 5.40
C THR A 43 -7.36 15.67 4.62
N GLY A 44 -8.09 14.70 5.18
CA GLY A 44 -9.24 14.06 4.54
C GLY A 44 -8.89 13.02 3.47
N LYS A 45 -7.60 12.68 3.34
CA LYS A 45 -7.12 11.67 2.40
C LYS A 45 -7.11 10.29 3.05
N TYR A 46 -7.61 9.30 2.33
CA TYR A 46 -7.58 7.89 2.70
C TYR A 46 -6.38 7.20 2.06
N VAL A 47 -5.56 6.55 2.89
CA VAL A 47 -4.36 5.84 2.47
C VAL A 47 -4.55 4.34 2.75
N PRO A 48 -4.35 3.46 1.76
CA PRO A 48 -4.43 2.01 1.95
C PRO A 48 -3.51 1.50 3.06
N ARG A 49 -4.00 0.57 3.86
CA ARG A 49 -3.22 -0.23 4.82
C ARG A 49 -2.55 -1.39 4.08
N ALA A 50 -1.66 -1.05 3.14
CA ALA A 50 -0.96 -1.99 2.28
C ALA A 50 0.56 -1.78 2.33
N ILE A 51 1.30 -2.84 2.04
CA ILE A 51 2.75 -2.77 1.77
C ILE A 51 3.00 -3.59 0.50
N PHE A 52 3.66 -2.99 -0.47
CA PHE A 52 4.15 -3.64 -1.68
C PHE A 52 5.65 -3.88 -1.51
N VAL A 53 6.06 -5.11 -1.75
CA VAL A 53 7.46 -5.54 -1.64
C VAL A 53 7.83 -6.29 -2.89
N ASP A 54 8.92 -5.86 -3.52
CA ASP A 54 9.58 -6.60 -4.57
C ASP A 54 11.10 -6.51 -4.40
N LEU A 55 11.83 -7.51 -4.88
CA LEU A 55 13.30 -7.52 -4.83
C LEU A 55 13.91 -6.70 -5.97
N GLU A 56 13.11 -6.35 -6.97
CA GLU A 56 13.50 -5.49 -8.08
C GLU A 56 12.49 -4.32 -8.25
N PRO A 57 12.88 -3.20 -8.88
CA PRO A 57 12.09 -1.98 -8.85
C PRO A 57 10.94 -1.91 -9.88
N THR A 58 10.97 -2.67 -10.97
CA THR A 58 10.11 -2.49 -12.16
C THR A 58 8.63 -2.48 -11.79
N VAL A 59 8.13 -3.52 -11.12
CA VAL A 59 6.70 -3.63 -10.78
C VAL A 59 6.28 -2.56 -9.75
N ILE A 60 7.16 -2.21 -8.83
CA ILE A 60 6.90 -1.17 -7.82
C ILE A 60 6.89 0.22 -8.45
N ASP A 61 7.78 0.48 -9.41
CA ASP A 61 7.88 1.75 -10.11
C ASP A 61 6.65 2.01 -10.97
N GLU A 62 6.05 0.97 -11.57
CA GLU A 62 4.75 1.10 -12.23
C GLU A 62 3.66 1.64 -11.28
N VAL A 63 3.65 1.21 -10.01
CA VAL A 63 2.74 1.75 -8.98
C VAL A 63 3.10 3.19 -8.63
N ARG A 64 4.40 3.51 -8.52
CA ARG A 64 4.89 4.87 -8.22
C ARG A 64 4.61 5.88 -9.34
N THR A 65 4.47 5.43 -10.59
CA THR A 65 4.19 6.31 -11.73
C THR A 65 2.76 6.20 -12.26
N GLY A 66 2.02 5.19 -11.83
CA GLY A 66 0.67 4.89 -12.32
C GLY A 66 -0.41 5.86 -11.84
N THR A 67 -1.65 5.58 -12.22
CA THR A 67 -2.84 6.39 -11.88
C THR A 67 -2.98 6.61 -10.37
N TYR A 68 -2.74 5.57 -9.58
CA TYR A 68 -2.85 5.57 -8.11
C TYR A 68 -1.53 5.93 -7.40
N ARG A 69 -0.58 6.56 -8.09
CA ARG A 69 0.72 6.97 -7.50
C ARG A 69 0.62 7.82 -6.24
N GLN A 70 -0.48 8.55 -6.09
CA GLN A 70 -0.73 9.40 -4.93
C GLN A 70 -1.47 8.65 -3.82
N LEU A 71 -2.08 7.50 -4.09
CA LEU A 71 -2.88 6.77 -3.13
C LEU A 71 -2.02 6.17 -1.99
N PHE A 72 -0.91 5.55 -2.35
CA PHE A 72 -0.03 4.85 -1.43
C PHE A 72 1.01 5.77 -0.80
N HIS A 73 1.37 5.52 0.45
CA HIS A 73 2.49 6.22 1.07
C HIS A 73 3.82 5.67 0.49
N PRO A 74 4.80 6.52 0.11
CA PRO A 74 6.04 6.03 -0.50
C PRO A 74 6.79 4.98 0.34
N GLU A 75 6.72 5.08 1.67
CA GLU A 75 7.33 4.08 2.56
C GLU A 75 6.66 2.70 2.55
N GLN A 76 5.46 2.59 1.97
CA GLN A 76 4.76 1.31 1.76
C GLN A 76 5.23 0.60 0.48
N LEU A 77 6.02 1.27 -0.37
CA LEU A 77 6.48 0.76 -1.66
C LEU A 77 7.97 0.43 -1.57
N ILE A 78 8.28 -0.81 -1.23
CA ILE A 78 9.64 -1.28 -0.94
C ILE A 78 10.17 -2.07 -2.13
N SER A 79 11.30 -1.64 -2.68
CA SER A 79 11.96 -2.32 -3.80
C SER A 79 13.44 -2.57 -3.49
N GLY A 80 13.93 -3.75 -3.84
CA GLY A 80 15.35 -4.07 -3.86
C GLY A 80 16.04 -3.58 -5.15
N LYS A 81 17.25 -4.07 -5.40
CA LYS A 81 18.05 -3.76 -6.60
C LYS A 81 18.31 -4.99 -7.48
N GLU A 82 18.03 -6.18 -6.98
CA GLU A 82 18.40 -7.44 -7.62
C GLU A 82 17.29 -8.46 -7.40
N ASP A 83 16.89 -9.16 -8.45
CA ASP A 83 15.81 -10.13 -8.38
C ASP A 83 16.23 -11.46 -7.72
N ALA A 84 15.24 -12.31 -7.42
CA ALA A 84 15.49 -13.68 -6.98
C ALA A 84 15.87 -14.62 -8.15
N ALA A 85 15.83 -14.17 -9.41
CA ALA A 85 16.02 -14.98 -10.62
C ALA A 85 15.22 -16.30 -10.62
N ASN A 86 13.95 -16.26 -10.22
CA ASN A 86 13.08 -17.44 -10.05
C ASN A 86 13.63 -18.52 -9.09
N ASN A 87 14.57 -18.17 -8.21
CA ASN A 87 15.20 -19.08 -7.27
C ASN A 87 14.74 -18.80 -5.83
N TYR A 88 14.06 -19.77 -5.23
CA TYR A 88 13.57 -19.68 -3.85
C TYR A 88 14.68 -19.39 -2.83
N ALA A 89 15.84 -20.04 -2.96
CA ALA A 89 16.95 -19.83 -2.03
C ALA A 89 17.51 -18.41 -2.11
N ARG A 90 17.42 -17.78 -3.29
CA ARG A 90 17.79 -16.36 -3.43
C ARG A 90 16.82 -15.46 -2.71
N GLY A 91 15.52 -15.67 -2.94
CA GLY A 91 14.46 -14.93 -2.26
C GLY A 91 14.48 -15.10 -0.74
N HIS A 92 14.80 -16.29 -0.23
CA HIS A 92 14.71 -16.57 1.21
C HIS A 92 16.02 -16.31 1.98
N TYR A 93 17.17 -16.77 1.47
CA TYR A 93 18.41 -16.82 2.25
C TYR A 93 19.46 -15.77 1.88
N THR A 94 19.43 -15.20 0.67
CA THR A 94 20.51 -14.32 0.20
C THR A 94 20.04 -12.90 -0.11
N ILE A 95 19.18 -12.71 -1.10
CA ILE A 95 18.72 -11.37 -1.49
C ILE A 95 17.61 -10.89 -0.54
N GLY A 96 16.63 -11.74 -0.23
CA GLY A 96 15.51 -11.31 0.63
C GLY A 96 15.91 -11.04 2.08
N LYS A 97 17.00 -11.65 2.59
CA LYS A 97 17.51 -11.30 3.93
C LYS A 97 18.02 -9.85 4.02
N GLU A 98 18.35 -9.21 2.89
CA GLU A 98 18.83 -7.82 2.89
C GLU A 98 17.68 -6.83 3.05
N ILE A 99 16.46 -7.22 2.68
CA ILE A 99 15.28 -6.34 2.70
C ILE A 99 14.30 -6.65 3.83
N ILE A 100 14.37 -7.85 4.42
CA ILE A 100 13.40 -8.33 5.41
C ILE A 100 13.27 -7.40 6.62
N ASP A 101 14.37 -6.85 7.13
CA ASP A 101 14.33 -5.94 8.29
C ASP A 101 13.58 -4.65 7.95
N SER A 102 13.83 -4.08 6.78
CA SER A 102 13.11 -2.91 6.28
C SER A 102 11.61 -3.21 6.13
N VAL A 103 11.25 -4.36 5.58
CA VAL A 103 9.85 -4.79 5.42
C VAL A 103 9.18 -4.93 6.79
N LEU A 104 9.81 -5.61 7.74
CA LEU A 104 9.29 -5.80 9.10
C LEU A 104 9.09 -4.46 9.82
N ASP A 105 10.00 -3.51 9.66
CA ASP A 105 9.86 -2.19 10.24
C ASP A 105 8.68 -1.41 9.67
N ARG A 106 8.41 -1.53 8.36
CA ARG A 106 7.22 -0.92 7.74
C ARG A 106 5.93 -1.59 8.20
N ILE A 107 5.91 -2.93 8.34
CA ILE A 107 4.77 -3.65 8.90
C ILE A 107 4.50 -3.18 10.33
N ARG A 108 5.53 -3.09 11.18
CA ARG A 108 5.40 -2.60 12.57
C ARG A 108 4.83 -1.18 12.62
N LYS A 109 5.31 -0.28 11.76
CA LYS A 109 4.78 1.09 11.67
C LYS A 109 3.30 1.09 11.29
N LEU A 110 2.91 0.25 10.34
CA LEU A 110 1.52 0.14 9.89
C LEU A 110 0.60 -0.41 10.98
N VAL A 111 1.06 -1.42 11.73
CA VAL A 111 0.31 -1.99 12.85
C VAL A 111 0.13 -0.97 13.99
N ARG A 112 1.16 -0.17 14.31
CA ARG A 112 1.04 0.88 15.35
C ARG A 112 -0.03 1.92 15.02
N MET A 113 -0.23 2.24 13.74
CA MET A 113 -1.29 3.15 13.28
C MET A 113 -2.71 2.52 13.32
N LEU A 114 -2.88 1.31 13.85
CA LEU A 114 -4.20 0.71 14.13
C LEU A 114 -4.66 0.97 15.56
N GLU A 115 -3.73 1.29 16.47
CA GLU A 115 -4.03 1.48 17.90
C GLU A 115 -4.39 2.93 18.25
N GLU A 116 -4.17 3.86 17.31
CA GLU A 116 -4.53 5.29 17.39
C GLU A 116 -5.85 5.56 16.66
#